data_AF-A0A830HA76-F1
#
_entry.id   AF-A0A830HA76-F1
#
_cell.length_a   1.000
_cell.length_b   1.000
_cell.length_c   1.000
_cell.angle_alpha   90.00
_cell.angle_beta   90.00
_cell.angle_gamma   90.00
#
_symmetry.space_group_name_H-M   'P 1'
#
loop_
_entity.id
_entity.type
_entity.pdbx_description
1 polymer ?
#
loop_
_entity_poly.entity_id
_entity_poly.type
_entity_poly.pdbx_seq_one_letter_code
_entity_poly.pdbx_strand_id
1 'polypeptide(L)'
;MSARSVDPVLLGELAYEALRLAFIPWQRERRVAKERSALAEARLCCPILFARPGDYLEHRRDERMQSFVPDIFEYLGRDDDDWLMFRHDCGTGFGDYYGATNGGMRDVINAWPMSEYEIPGKDVYTFIRLPISMCWAFRLMEDDDEDDEMLQTDVQTGAPVA
;
A
#
# COMPACT_ATOMS: atom_id res chain seq x y z
N MET A 1 29.44 -11.43 -59.41
CA MET A 1 28.41 -10.67 -58.68
C MET A 1 29.12 -9.64 -57.82
N SER A 2 28.99 -8.34 -58.11
CA SER A 2 29.67 -7.29 -57.35
C SER A 2 28.77 -6.83 -56.20
N ALA A 3 29.27 -6.89 -54.97
CA ALA A 3 28.55 -6.44 -53.79
C ALA A 3 28.44 -4.92 -53.83
N ARG A 4 27.20 -4.40 -53.80
CA ARG A 4 26.97 -2.96 -53.65
C ARG A 4 27.31 -2.56 -52.22
N SER A 5 28.21 -1.60 -52.05
CA SER A 5 28.52 -1.03 -50.74
C SER A 5 27.32 -0.21 -50.27
N VAL A 6 26.85 -0.47 -49.05
CA VAL A 6 25.79 0.34 -48.42
C VAL A 6 26.39 1.66 -47.92
N ASP A 7 25.67 2.76 -48.12
CA ASP A 7 26.05 4.08 -47.63
C ASP A 7 26.03 4.12 -46.10
N PRO A 8 27.16 4.42 -45.43
CA PRO A 8 27.22 4.47 -43.97
C PRO A 8 26.31 5.54 -43.35
N VAL A 9 25.97 6.62 -44.08
CA VAL A 9 25.06 7.66 -43.59
C VAL A 9 23.63 7.11 -43.50
N LEU A 10 23.17 6.45 -44.56
CA LEU A 10 21.85 5.80 -44.59
C LEU A 10 21.72 4.72 -43.50
N LEU A 11 22.81 3.98 -43.26
CA LEU A 11 22.85 2.98 -42.19
C LEU A 11 22.69 3.62 -40.80
N GLY A 12 23.30 4.80 -40.59
CA GLY A 12 23.17 5.57 -39.35
C GLY A 12 21.77 6.11 -39.12
N GLU A 13 21.11 6.64 -40.16
CA GLU A 13 19.74 7.14 -40.07
C GLU A 13 18.74 6.02 -39.76
N LEU A 14 18.87 4.86 -40.42
CA LEU A 14 18.03 3.69 -40.15
C LEU A 14 18.24 3.16 -38.73
N ALA A 15 19.47 3.14 -38.23
CA ALA A 15 19.76 2.73 -36.87
C ALA A 15 19.17 3.69 -35.84
N TYR A 16 19.23 5.00 -36.09
CA TYR A 16 18.61 6.01 -35.23
C TYR A 16 17.09 5.86 -35.20
N GLU A 17 16.43 5.72 -36.35
CA GLU A 17 14.98 5.54 -36.41
C GLU A 17 14.54 4.22 -35.75
N ALA A 18 15.31 3.14 -35.91
CA ALA A 18 15.05 1.89 -35.19
C ALA A 18 15.15 2.04 -33.66
N LEU A 19 16.17 2.74 -33.16
CA LEU A 19 16.30 3.06 -31.73
C LEU A 19 15.15 3.96 -31.25
N ARG A 20 14.78 4.97 -32.03
CA ARG A 20 13.70 5.89 -31.69
C ARG A 20 12.34 5.20 -31.63
N LEU A 21 12.05 4.30 -32.58
CA LEU A 21 10.77 3.62 -32.69
C LEU A 21 10.63 2.44 -31.73
N ALA A 22 11.72 1.74 -31.39
CA ALA A 22 11.65 0.54 -30.55
C ALA A 22 12.27 0.74 -29.16
N PHE A 23 13.47 1.32 -29.08
CA PHE A 23 14.23 1.36 -27.84
C PHE A 23 13.73 2.44 -26.86
N ILE A 24 13.40 3.64 -27.35
CA ILE A 24 12.89 4.72 -26.49
C ILE A 24 11.52 4.36 -25.86
N PRO A 25 10.52 3.85 -26.62
CA PRO A 25 9.26 3.39 -26.03
C PRO A 25 9.47 2.26 -25.03
N TRP A 26 10.30 1.27 -25.36
CA TRP A 26 10.61 0.16 -24.45
C TRP A 26 11.26 0.63 -23.15
N GLN A 27 12.20 1.59 -23.19
CA GLN A 27 12.79 2.15 -21.97
C GLN A 27 11.74 2.89 -21.12
N ARG A 28 10.82 3.62 -21.76
CA ARG A 28 9.72 4.31 -21.07
C ARG A 28 8.78 3.29 -20.42
N GLU A 29 8.39 2.25 -21.13
CA GLU A 29 7.54 1.17 -20.61
C GLU A 29 8.19 0.48 -19.41
N ARG A 30 9.48 0.15 -19.49
CA ARG A 30 10.22 -0.42 -18.35
C ARG A 30 10.24 0.50 -17.13
N ARG A 31 10.42 1.81 -17.32
CA ARG A 31 10.39 2.77 -16.21
C ARG A 31 8.99 2.82 -15.57
N VAL A 32 7.95 2.93 -16.38
CA VAL A 32 6.56 2.93 -15.91
C VAL A 32 6.23 1.62 -15.19
N ALA A 33 6.68 0.47 -15.70
CA ALA A 33 6.49 -0.82 -15.03
C ALA A 33 7.16 -0.85 -13.65
N LYS A 34 8.39 -0.32 -13.54
CA LYS A 34 9.10 -0.22 -12.26
C LYS A 34 8.38 0.71 -11.28
N GLU A 35 7.90 1.87 -11.74
CA GLU A 35 7.13 2.81 -10.92
C GLU A 35 5.81 2.21 -10.44
N ARG A 36 5.09 1.49 -11.31
CA ARG A 36 3.87 0.76 -10.94
C ARG A 36 4.14 -0.32 -9.90
N SER A 37 5.22 -1.07 -10.05
CA SER A 37 5.63 -2.09 -9.08
C SER A 37 5.93 -1.45 -7.71
N ALA A 38 6.69 -0.35 -7.68
CA ALA A 38 7.00 0.35 -6.44
C ALA A 38 5.76 0.96 -5.78
N LEU A 39 4.81 1.46 -6.58
CA LEU A 39 3.55 2.00 -6.06
C LEU A 39 2.64 0.91 -5.49
N ALA A 40 2.62 -0.27 -6.11
CA ALA A 40 1.90 -1.43 -5.57
C ALA A 40 2.50 -1.89 -4.24
N GLU A 41 3.83 -1.97 -4.15
CA GLU A 41 4.53 -2.30 -2.90
C GLU A 41 4.27 -1.26 -1.81
N ALA A 42 4.33 0.04 -2.14
CA ALA A 42 4.03 1.11 -1.20
C ALA A 42 2.59 1.05 -0.67
N ARG A 43 1.61 0.67 -1.50
CA ARG A 43 0.21 0.49 -1.09
C ARG A 43 0.05 -0.66 -0.08
N LEU A 44 0.80 -1.74 -0.26
CA LEU A 44 0.80 -2.87 0.66
C LEU A 44 1.49 -2.53 1.99
N CYS A 45 2.62 -1.82 1.94
CA CYS A 45 3.41 -1.52 3.13
C CYS A 45 2.87 -0.32 3.94
N CYS A 46 2.28 0.67 3.28
CA CYS A 46 1.84 1.92 3.90
C CYS A 46 0.44 2.32 3.37
N PRO A 47 -0.59 1.50 3.58
CA PRO A 47 -1.91 1.70 2.98
C PRO A 47 -2.54 3.05 3.34
N ILE A 48 -2.28 3.53 4.55
CA ILE A 48 -2.75 4.83 5.04
C ILE A 48 -2.30 6.03 4.18
N LEU A 49 -1.19 5.92 3.45
CA LEU A 49 -0.77 6.99 2.53
C LEU A 49 -1.73 7.15 1.34
N PHE A 50 -2.57 6.15 1.10
CA PHE A 50 -3.54 6.08 0.01
C PHE A 50 -4.99 6.06 0.50
N ALA A 51 -5.21 6.01 1.82
CA ALA A 51 -6.53 5.99 2.43
C ALA A 51 -7.24 7.35 2.29
N ARG A 52 -8.57 7.30 2.26
CA ARG A 52 -9.47 8.44 2.28
C ARG A 52 -10.10 8.58 3.66
N PRO A 53 -10.45 9.80 4.10
CA PRO A 53 -11.22 9.98 5.32
C PRO A 53 -12.50 9.12 5.29
N GLY A 54 -12.73 8.34 6.34
CA GLY A 54 -13.79 7.33 6.46
C GLY A 54 -13.35 5.89 6.18
N ASP A 55 -12.15 5.67 5.62
CA ASP A 55 -11.63 4.31 5.44
C ASP A 55 -11.25 3.68 6.79
N TYR A 56 -11.47 2.38 6.92
CA TYR A 56 -11.14 1.60 8.10
C TYR A 56 -9.82 0.85 7.92
N LEU A 57 -9.00 0.85 8.97
CA LEU A 57 -7.65 0.29 8.96
C LEU A 57 -7.47 -0.59 10.19
N GLU A 58 -6.85 -1.74 9.98
CA GLU A 58 -6.42 -2.60 11.07
C GLU A 58 -5.04 -2.15 11.56
N HIS A 59 -4.87 -2.05 12.88
CA HIS A 59 -3.55 -1.87 13.45
C HIS A 59 -2.72 -3.16 13.31
N ARG A 60 -1.51 -3.03 12.76
CA ARG A 60 -0.56 -4.13 12.60
C ARG A 60 -0.23 -4.75 13.95
N ARG A 61 -0.58 -6.02 14.09
CA ARG A 61 -0.22 -6.80 15.28
C ARG A 61 1.26 -7.17 15.27
N ASP A 62 1.91 -7.01 16.41
CA ASP A 62 3.16 -7.71 16.71
C ASP A 62 2.78 -9.17 17.05
N GLU A 63 3.52 -10.14 16.53
CA GLU A 63 3.33 -11.57 16.84
C GLU A 63 3.42 -11.89 18.33
N ARG A 64 4.01 -10.97 19.11
CA ARG A 64 4.13 -11.04 20.57
C ARG A 64 2.88 -10.56 21.32
N MET A 65 1.89 -9.99 20.61
CA MET A 65 0.64 -9.55 21.23
C MET A 65 -0.21 -10.76 21.62
N GLN A 66 -0.63 -10.80 22.88
CA GLN A 66 -1.47 -11.88 23.42
C GLN A 66 -2.97 -11.71 23.08
N SER A 67 -3.30 -10.68 22.30
CA SER A 67 -4.66 -10.26 22.04
C SER A 67 -5.21 -10.77 20.71
N PHE A 68 -6.40 -11.39 20.73
CA PHE A 68 -6.97 -12.10 19.60
C PHE A 68 -7.85 -11.23 18.67
N VAL A 69 -8.29 -10.03 19.09
CA VAL A 69 -9.19 -9.16 18.28
C VAL A 69 -8.40 -7.96 17.74
N PRO A 70 -8.52 -7.64 16.44
CA PRO A 70 -7.80 -6.52 15.86
C PRO A 70 -8.35 -5.19 16.38
N ASP A 71 -7.48 -4.21 16.56
CA ASP A 71 -7.93 -2.83 16.76
C ASP A 71 -8.18 -2.19 15.39
N ILE A 72 -9.39 -1.69 15.23
CA ILE A 72 -9.89 -1.08 14.01
C ILE A 72 -9.97 0.44 14.21
N PHE A 73 -9.47 1.17 13.21
CA PHE A 73 -9.41 2.62 13.22
C PHE A 73 -10.08 3.19 11.97
N GLU A 74 -10.95 4.16 12.15
CA GLU A 74 -11.40 5.03 11.07
C GLU A 74 -10.36 6.14 10.85
N TYR A 75 -9.89 6.31 9.61
CA TYR A 75 -9.03 7.41 9.23
C TYR A 75 -9.83 8.71 9.07
N LEU A 76 -9.42 9.78 9.73
CA LEU A 76 -10.11 11.08 9.72
C LEU A 76 -9.46 12.10 8.79
N GLY A 77 -8.35 11.77 8.15
CA GLY A 77 -7.55 12.69 7.36
C GLY A 77 -6.31 13.18 8.11
N ARG A 78 -5.85 14.38 7.74
CA ARG A 78 -4.63 14.99 8.29
C ARG A 78 -4.94 16.30 8.98
N ASP A 79 -4.20 16.62 10.04
CA ASP A 79 -4.24 17.94 10.68
C ASP A 79 -3.35 18.96 9.94
N ASP A 80 -3.29 20.18 10.48
CA ASP A 80 -2.50 21.28 9.91
C ASP A 80 -0.98 21.01 9.92
N ASP A 81 -0.51 20.06 10.75
CA ASP A 81 0.89 19.65 10.88
C ASP A 81 1.22 18.42 9.99
N ASP A 82 0.28 17.99 9.13
CA ASP A 82 0.36 16.77 8.30
C ASP A 82 0.37 15.45 9.11
N TRP A 83 -0.14 15.48 10.35
CA TRP A 83 -0.29 14.26 11.15
C TRP A 83 -1.57 13.51 10.78
N LEU A 84 -1.47 12.19 10.74
CA LEU A 84 -2.55 11.28 10.42
C LEU A 84 -3.49 11.18 11.63
N MET A 85 -4.77 11.50 11.46
CA MET A 85 -5.76 11.46 12.54
C MET A 85 -6.64 10.22 12.43
N PHE A 86 -6.94 9.59 13.57
CA PHE A 86 -7.75 8.37 13.62
C PHE A 86 -8.77 8.42 14.75
N ARG A 87 -9.89 7.72 14.54
CA ARG A 87 -10.84 7.34 15.58
C ARG A 87 -10.76 5.83 15.79
N HIS A 88 -10.50 5.39 17.00
CA HIS A 88 -10.67 3.99 17.38
C HIS A 88 -12.15 3.63 17.31
N ASP A 89 -12.47 2.56 16.58
CA ASP A 89 -13.85 2.12 16.37
C ASP A 89 -14.19 0.92 17.26
N CYS A 90 -13.41 -0.14 17.17
CA CYS A 90 -13.57 -1.35 17.97
C CYS A 90 -12.26 -2.14 18.09
N GLY A 91 -12.17 -3.08 19.03
CA GLY A 91 -10.99 -3.93 19.22
C GLY A 91 -10.81 -4.41 20.66
N THR A 92 -9.59 -4.80 21.01
CA THR A 92 -9.28 -5.37 22.35
C THR A 92 -8.97 -4.36 23.42
N GLY A 93 -9.39 -3.12 23.22
CA GLY A 93 -9.52 -2.16 24.31
C GLY A 93 -10.20 -2.82 25.51
N PHE A 94 -9.59 -2.71 26.69
CA PHE A 94 -10.23 -3.08 27.94
C PHE A 94 -11.45 -2.15 28.16
N GLY A 95 -12.61 -2.50 27.59
CA GLY A 95 -13.83 -1.68 27.56
C GLY A 95 -13.94 -0.79 26.31
N ASP A 96 -14.86 0.19 26.35
CA ASP A 96 -15.13 1.19 25.28
C ASP A 96 -13.97 2.20 25.06
N TYR A 97 -12.75 1.86 25.49
CA TYR A 97 -11.59 2.74 25.52
C TYR A 97 -10.41 2.06 24.84
N TYR A 98 -9.64 2.83 24.06
CA TYR A 98 -8.37 2.40 23.49
C TYR A 98 -7.40 1.94 24.60
N GLY A 99 -7.35 0.62 24.83
CA GLY A 99 -6.71 -0.07 25.95
C GLY A 99 -5.20 -0.27 25.81
N ALA A 100 -4.51 0.78 25.41
CA ALA A 100 -3.25 1.33 25.92
C ALA A 100 -2.14 0.54 26.65
N THR A 101 -2.31 -0.62 27.28
CA THR A 101 -1.27 -1.16 28.15
C THR A 101 -1.12 -2.67 28.00
N ASN A 102 0.05 -3.08 27.49
CA ASN A 102 0.52 -4.44 27.20
C ASN A 102 0.06 -5.01 25.85
N GLY A 103 0.78 -4.67 24.79
CA GLY A 103 0.57 -5.17 23.43
C GLY A 103 -0.48 -4.38 22.64
N GLY A 104 -0.77 -3.14 23.01
CA GLY A 104 -1.62 -2.25 22.19
C GLY A 104 -0.80 -1.41 21.21
N MET A 105 -1.45 -0.62 20.34
CA MET A 105 -0.74 0.27 19.42
C MET A 105 0.22 1.25 20.14
N ARG A 106 -0.07 1.64 21.41
CA ARG A 106 0.85 2.43 22.25
C ARG A 106 2.24 1.79 22.40
N ASP A 107 2.29 0.48 22.60
CA ASP A 107 3.55 -0.26 22.77
C ASP A 107 4.26 -0.43 21.43
N VAL A 108 3.51 -0.60 20.33
CA VAL A 108 4.08 -0.75 18.97
C VAL A 108 4.76 0.54 18.51
N ILE A 109 4.12 1.67 18.76
CA ILE A 109 4.62 2.97 18.32
C ILE A 109 5.53 3.64 19.36
N ASN A 110 5.78 2.99 20.51
CA ASN A 110 6.50 3.55 21.65
C ASN A 110 6.01 4.97 22.03
N ALA A 111 4.70 5.21 21.99
CA ALA A 111 4.13 6.55 22.20
C ALA A 111 4.19 6.96 23.69
N TRP A 112 5.29 7.60 24.07
CA TRP A 112 5.43 8.30 25.34
C TRP A 112 6.16 9.62 25.13
N PRO A 113 5.60 10.78 25.52
CA PRO A 113 4.32 11.00 26.22
C PRO A 113 3.08 11.14 25.30
N MET A 114 1.91 10.66 25.77
CA MET A 114 0.64 10.67 25.01
C MET A 114 0.13 12.06 24.62
N SER A 115 0.49 13.10 25.37
CA SER A 115 0.13 14.48 25.07
C SER A 115 0.65 14.98 23.73
N GLU A 116 1.62 14.29 23.12
CA GLU A 116 2.09 14.62 21.77
C GLU A 116 1.14 14.12 20.68
N TYR A 117 0.39 13.04 20.96
CA TYR A 117 -0.46 12.31 20.02
C TYR A 117 -1.95 12.58 20.25
N GLU A 118 -2.29 13.45 21.19
CA GLU A 118 -3.66 13.88 21.42
C GLU A 118 -4.13 14.85 20.33
N ILE A 119 -5.43 14.80 20.04
CA ILE A 119 -6.08 15.80 19.20
C ILE A 119 -6.75 16.80 20.15
N PRO A 120 -6.37 18.10 20.12
CA PRO A 120 -6.94 19.10 21.01
C PRO A 120 -8.47 19.13 20.98
N GLY A 121 -9.09 19.06 22.16
CA GLY A 121 -10.56 19.07 22.31
C GLY A 121 -11.26 17.75 21.93
N LYS A 122 -10.51 16.67 21.69
CA LYS A 122 -11.04 15.30 21.52
C LYS A 122 -10.64 14.43 22.70
N ASP A 123 -11.41 13.36 22.90
CA ASP A 123 -11.11 12.37 23.92
C ASP A 123 -9.89 11.52 23.52
N VAL A 124 -8.89 11.45 24.41
CA VAL A 124 -7.60 10.76 24.19
C VAL A 124 -7.71 9.23 24.20
N TYR A 125 -8.86 8.68 24.56
CA TYR A 125 -9.13 7.25 24.56
C TYR A 125 -9.86 6.80 23.30
N THR A 126 -10.39 7.71 22.49
CA THR A 126 -11.01 7.37 21.20
C THR A 126 -10.24 7.94 20.02
N PHE A 127 -9.55 9.06 20.20
CA PHE A 127 -8.86 9.76 19.11
C PHE A 127 -7.35 9.76 19.32
N ILE A 128 -6.63 9.55 18.23
CA ILE A 128 -5.17 9.64 18.21
C ILE A 128 -4.73 10.30 16.91
N ARG A 129 -3.68 11.10 16.97
CA ARG A 129 -2.94 11.53 15.78
C ARG A 129 -1.54 10.95 15.79
N LEU A 130 -1.03 10.55 14.63
CA LEU A 130 0.28 9.93 14.45
C LEU A 130 1.08 10.65 13.37
N PRO A 131 2.40 10.81 13.53
CA PRO A 131 3.24 11.34 12.47
C PRO A 131 3.25 10.38 11.27
N ILE A 132 3.46 10.91 10.07
CA ILE A 132 3.49 10.11 8.83
C ILE A 132 4.54 8.98 8.86
N SER A 133 5.62 9.14 9.64
CA SER A 133 6.65 8.11 9.85
C SER A 133 6.12 6.84 10.52
N MET A 134 4.93 6.88 11.12
CA MET A 134 4.24 5.73 11.73
C MET A 134 3.19 5.10 10.82
N CYS A 135 3.15 5.47 9.54
CA CYS A 135 2.18 4.92 8.59
C CYS A 135 2.23 3.39 8.41
N TRP A 136 3.39 2.78 8.68
CA TRP A 136 3.62 1.33 8.61
C TRP A 136 2.87 0.53 9.70
N ALA A 137 2.33 1.23 10.71
CA ALA A 137 1.60 0.61 11.81
C ALA A 137 0.20 0.12 11.41
N PHE A 138 -0.27 0.43 10.19
CA PHE A 138 -1.60 0.05 9.72
C PHE A 138 -1.53 -0.94 8.56
N ARG A 139 -2.55 -1.81 8.49
CA ARG A 139 -2.85 -2.69 7.36
C ARG A 139 -4.25 -2.37 6.86
N LEU A 140 -4.50 -2.62 5.58
CA LEU A 140 -5.87 -2.68 5.09
C LEU A 140 -6.51 -3.91 5.73
N MET A 141 -7.76 -3.77 6.16
CA MET A 141 -8.59 -4.94 6.42
C MET A 141 -8.63 -5.74 5.11
N GLU A 142 -8.23 -7.00 5.19
CA GLU A 142 -8.59 -7.93 4.12
C GLU A 142 -10.10 -8.05 4.22
N ASP A 143 -10.81 -7.64 3.17
CA ASP A 143 -12.20 -8.03 3.03
C ASP A 143 -12.14 -9.56 2.96
N ASP A 144 -12.56 -10.24 4.04
CA ASP A 144 -12.73 -11.69 4.09
C ASP A 144 -13.86 -12.06 3.11
N ASP A 145 -13.63 -11.84 1.82
CA ASP A 145 -14.44 -12.33 0.72
C ASP A 145 -14.17 -13.84 0.63
N GLU A 146 -14.66 -14.59 1.61
CA GLU A 146 -14.76 -16.06 1.60
C GLU A 146 -15.77 -16.57 0.53
N ASP A 147 -16.10 -15.77 -0.49
CA ASP A 147 -17.00 -16.10 -1.59
C ASP A 147 -16.25 -16.42 -2.91
N ASP A 148 -14.92 -16.56 -2.91
CA ASP A 148 -14.13 -17.01 -4.08
C ASP A 148 -14.12 -18.56 -4.23
N GLU A 149 -15.25 -19.21 -3.94
CA GLU A 149 -15.50 -20.59 -4.36
C GLU A 149 -15.80 -20.64 -5.88
N MET A 150 -14.84 -21.22 -6.60
CA MET A 150 -15.02 -21.92 -7.89
C MET A 150 -15.21 -21.09 -9.17
N LEU A 151 -14.10 -20.57 -9.71
CA LEU A 151 -13.90 -20.53 -11.16
C LEU A 151 -12.72 -21.44 -11.56
N GLN A 152 -12.95 -22.75 -11.48
CA GLN A 152 -12.19 -23.71 -12.29
C GLN A 152 -12.61 -23.53 -13.75
N THR A 153 -11.92 -22.67 -14.48
CA THR A 153 -12.03 -22.67 -15.94
C THR A 153 -11.26 -23.86 -16.48
N ASP A 154 -11.98 -24.90 -16.85
CA ASP A 154 -11.51 -25.97 -17.72
C ASP A 154 -10.97 -25.35 -19.02
N VAL A 155 -9.64 -25.25 -19.12
CA VAL A 155 -8.98 -24.93 -20.39
C VAL A 155 -9.05 -26.18 -21.25
N GLN A 156 -10.13 -26.31 -22.02
CA GLN A 156 -10.19 -27.23 -23.16
C GLN A 156 -9.15 -26.79 -24.20
N THR A 157 -7.96 -27.38 -24.13
CA THR A 157 -6.99 -27.35 -25.23
C THR A 157 -7.52 -28.22 -26.37
N GLY A 158 -8.34 -27.64 -27.23
CA GLY A 158 -8.69 -28.22 -28.52
C GLY A 158 -7.47 -28.19 -29.44
N ALA A 159 -6.74 -29.30 -29.51
CA ALA A 159 -5.74 -29.51 -30.55
C ALA A 159 -6.45 -29.69 -31.91
N PRO A 160 -5.98 -29.05 -32.99
CA PRO A 160 -6.50 -29.31 -34.32
C PRO A 160 -6.04 -30.69 -34.80
N VAL A 161 -6.99 -31.53 -35.20
CA VAL A 161 -6.72 -32.81 -35.88
C VAL A 161 -6.30 -32.50 -37.32
N ALA A 162 -5.20 -33.12 -37.74
CA ALA A 162 -4.58 -32.99 -39.06
C ALA A 162 -5.39 -33.66 -40.18
#